data_AF-A0A8X6P195-F1
#
_entry.id   AF-A0A8X6P195-F1
#
_cell.length_a   1.000
_cell.length_b   1.000
_cell.length_c   1.000
_cell.angle_alpha   90.00
_cell.angle_beta   90.00
_cell.angle_gamma   90.00
#
_symmetry.space_group_name_H-M   'P 1'
#
loop_
_entity.id
_entity.type
_entity.pdbx_description
1 polymer ?
#
loop_
_entity_poly.entity_id
_entity_poly.type
_entity_poly.pdbx_seq_one_letter_code
_entity_poly.pdbx_strand_id
1 'polypeptide(L)'
;MHSLVLTTPQVMEWLKEHSNELIKQYKDVFKGIGGFPNEPYHITLKDNSVPVIHPPRRVPQALQPKLKSTLNNLEKEGIVSKVNKPTDWVQSLVIVEKPNGNLRLCLDPRDLNKVIKREHYQILYTDNIISRLEGKKIFSVVDLKDGFWHG
;
A
#
# COMPACT_ATOMS: atom_id res chain seq x y z
N MET A 1 -37.36 10.45 -29.28
CA MET A 1 -36.38 10.69 -28.21
C MET A 1 -35.17 9.79 -28.52
N HIS A 2 -34.18 10.31 -29.23
CA HIS A 2 -33.02 9.52 -29.70
C HIS A 2 -32.05 9.33 -28.53
N SER A 3 -32.02 8.14 -27.92
CA SER A 3 -30.95 7.76 -27.01
C SER A 3 -29.70 7.44 -27.83
N LEU A 4 -28.68 8.29 -27.75
CA LEU A 4 -27.33 7.97 -28.19
C LEU A 4 -26.83 6.80 -27.34
N VAL A 5 -26.90 5.59 -27.88
CA VAL A 5 -26.20 4.44 -27.31
C VAL A 5 -24.75 4.59 -27.74
N LEU A 6 -23.93 5.22 -26.89
CA LEU A 6 -22.50 5.28 -27.10
C LEU A 6 -21.96 3.84 -27.10
N THR A 7 -21.37 3.43 -28.21
CA THR A 7 -20.75 2.12 -28.36
C THR A 7 -19.41 2.09 -27.62
N THR A 8 -18.96 0.90 -27.22
CA THR A 8 -17.71 0.70 -26.45
C THR A 8 -16.50 1.46 -27.02
N PRO A 9 -16.25 1.52 -28.34
CA PRO A 9 -15.12 2.27 -28.89
C PRO A 9 -15.22 3.78 -28.69
N GLN A 10 -16.40 4.38 -28.91
CA GLN A 10 -16.63 5.82 -28.73
C GLN A 10 -16.50 6.23 -27.25
N VAL A 11 -16.96 5.39 -26.33
CA VAL A 11 -16.76 5.59 -24.89
C VAL A 11 -15.27 5.51 -24.52
N MET A 12 -14.51 4.58 -25.11
CA MET A 12 -13.07 4.42 -24.82
C MET A 12 -12.23 5.57 -25.37
N GLU A 13 -12.58 6.12 -26.53
CA GLU A 13 -11.92 7.29 -27.10
C GLU A 13 -12.22 8.56 -26.28
N TRP A 14 -13.50 8.76 -25.91
CA TRP A 14 -13.90 9.80 -24.97
C TRP A 14 -13.17 9.69 -23.61
N LEU A 15 -13.07 8.49 -23.04
CA LEU A 15 -12.36 8.24 -21.79
C LEU A 15 -10.87 8.59 -21.89
N LYS A 16 -10.21 8.29 -23.01
CA LYS A 16 -8.80 8.67 -23.22
C LYS A 16 -8.63 10.18 -23.24
N GLU A 17 -9.48 10.89 -23.98
CA GLU A 17 -9.42 12.35 -24.08
C GLU A 17 -9.66 13.03 -22.72
N HIS A 18 -10.67 12.58 -21.97
CA HIS A 18 -11.07 13.22 -20.71
C HIS A 18 -10.27 12.71 -19.49
N SER A 19 -9.62 11.54 -19.58
CA SER A 19 -8.72 11.05 -18.51
C SER A 19 -7.54 11.99 -18.27
N ASN A 20 -7.02 12.63 -19.33
CA ASN A 20 -5.91 13.57 -19.21
C ASN A 20 -6.34 14.85 -18.52
N GLU A 21 -7.58 15.31 -18.73
CA GLU A 21 -8.15 16.45 -18.02
C GLU A 21 -8.32 16.14 -16.53
N LEU A 22 -8.82 14.94 -16.20
CA LEU A 22 -8.91 14.47 -14.81
C LEU A 22 -7.53 14.37 -14.14
N ILE A 23 -6.55 13.77 -14.81
CA ILE A 23 -5.16 13.69 -14.30
C ILE A 23 -4.58 15.09 -14.10
N LYS A 24 -4.86 16.02 -15.02
CA LYS A 24 -4.40 17.41 -14.92
C LYS A 24 -5.09 18.15 -13.77
N GLN A 25 -6.39 17.92 -13.56
CA GLN A 25 -7.18 18.50 -12.49
C GLN A 25 -6.71 18.01 -11.11
N TYR A 26 -6.49 16.71 -10.96
CA TYR A 26 -6.06 16.06 -9.71
C TYR A 26 -4.58 15.69 -9.72
N LYS A 27 -3.74 16.55 -10.32
CA LYS A 27 -2.31 16.27 -10.54
C LYS A 27 -1.55 16.03 -9.23
N ASP A 28 -2.03 16.58 -8.14
CA ASP A 28 -1.51 16.38 -6.79
C ASP A 28 -1.68 14.93 -6.29
N VAL A 29 -2.81 14.29 -6.59
CA VAL A 29 -3.10 12.89 -6.18
C VAL A 29 -2.13 11.90 -6.85
N PHE A 30 -1.62 12.23 -8.04
CA PHE A 30 -0.70 11.39 -8.80
C PHE A 30 0.79 11.68 -8.53
N LYS A 31 1.13 12.41 -7.46
CA LYS A 31 2.51 12.75 -7.10
C LYS A 31 2.94 12.10 -5.78
N GLY A 32 4.18 11.60 -5.77
CA GLY A 32 4.79 11.04 -4.56
C GLY A 32 4.08 9.77 -4.09
N ILE A 33 4.22 9.47 -2.80
CA ILE A 33 3.42 8.45 -2.11
C ILE A 33 2.15 9.08 -1.55
N GLY A 34 2.17 10.34 -1.10
CA GLY A 34 1.04 10.92 -0.37
C GLY A 34 1.00 10.42 1.08
N GLY A 35 -0.10 10.68 1.77
CA GLY A 35 -0.31 10.28 3.16
C GLY A 35 -1.77 10.49 3.56
N PHE A 36 -2.27 9.72 4.54
CA PHE A 36 -3.59 9.97 5.08
C PHE A 36 -3.55 11.21 5.98
N PRO A 37 -4.46 12.18 5.83
CA PRO A 37 -4.46 13.43 6.61
C PRO A 37 -4.86 13.23 8.09
N ASN A 38 -5.20 12.00 8.48
CA ASN A 38 -5.71 11.65 9.79
C ASN A 38 -4.57 11.32 10.76
N GLU A 39 -4.94 11.01 12.00
CA GLU A 39 -3.98 10.57 13.02
C GLU A 39 -3.21 9.30 12.60
N PRO A 40 -1.94 9.17 13.03
CA PRO A 40 -1.15 7.98 12.77
C PRO A 40 -1.88 6.71 13.21
N TYR A 41 -1.75 5.65 12.41
CA TYR A 41 -2.38 4.37 12.76
C TYR A 41 -1.84 3.83 14.08
N HIS A 42 -2.74 3.50 15.01
CA HIS A 42 -2.40 2.97 16.31
C HIS A 42 -2.62 1.45 16.36
N ILE A 43 -1.58 0.70 16.74
CA ILE A 43 -1.66 -0.75 16.94
C ILE A 43 -1.87 -1.05 18.43
N THR A 44 -3.03 -1.59 18.78
CA THR A 44 -3.31 -2.03 20.16
C THR A 44 -2.87 -3.48 20.37
N LEU A 45 -2.10 -3.72 21.44
CA LEU A 45 -1.66 -5.05 21.85
C LEU A 45 -2.60 -5.63 22.92
N LYS A 46 -2.64 -6.97 22.99
CA LYS A 46 -3.25 -7.73 24.08
C LYS A 46 -2.55 -7.41 25.40
N ASP A 47 -3.32 -7.42 26.49
CA ASP A 47 -2.77 -7.13 27.80
C ASP A 47 -1.71 -8.20 28.17
N ASN A 48 -0.64 -7.78 28.86
CA ASN A 48 0.51 -8.63 29.21
C ASN A 48 1.25 -9.23 28.00
N SER A 49 1.19 -8.61 26.81
CA SER A 49 2.00 -9.02 25.66
C SER A 49 3.49 -8.94 25.97
N VAL A 50 4.22 -10.04 25.73
CA VAL A 50 5.67 -10.08 25.90
C VAL A 50 6.36 -9.68 24.59
N PRO A 51 7.22 -8.64 24.60
CA PRO A 51 7.97 -8.23 23.43
C PRO A 51 8.96 -9.28 22.93
N VAL A 52 9.18 -9.31 21.62
CA VAL A 52 10.10 -10.23 20.96
C VAL A 52 11.07 -9.46 20.08
N ILE A 53 12.36 -9.78 20.23
CA ILE A 53 13.45 -9.26 19.42
C ILE A 53 13.95 -10.38 18.51
N HIS A 54 13.77 -10.22 17.20
CA HIS A 54 14.33 -11.14 16.22
C HIS A 54 15.76 -10.74 15.84
N PRO A 55 16.66 -11.71 15.64
CA PRO A 55 17.97 -11.42 15.06
C PRO A 55 17.83 -10.98 13.59
N PRO A 56 18.79 -10.20 13.06
CA PRO A 56 18.80 -9.86 11.64
C PRO A 56 19.02 -11.11 10.79
N ARG A 57 18.26 -11.24 9.69
CA ARG A 57 18.47 -12.30 8.71
C ARG A 57 19.70 -12.02 7.85
N ARG A 58 20.41 -13.07 7.43
CA ARG A 58 21.54 -12.95 6.51
C ARG A 58 21.05 -12.43 5.16
N VAL A 59 21.70 -11.36 4.67
CA VAL A 59 21.45 -10.78 3.35
C VAL A 59 22.60 -11.18 2.42
N PRO A 60 22.33 -11.79 1.25
CA PRO A 60 23.37 -12.08 0.26
C PRO A 60 24.18 -10.84 -0.09
N GLN A 61 25.50 -10.99 -0.20
CA GLN A 61 26.42 -9.87 -0.45
C GLN A 61 26.04 -9.06 -1.69
N ALA A 62 25.59 -9.73 -2.75
CA ALA A 62 25.14 -9.12 -3.99
C ALA A 62 23.96 -8.15 -3.81
N LEU A 63 23.09 -8.38 -2.81
CA LEU A 63 21.92 -7.55 -2.55
C LEU A 63 22.20 -6.39 -1.60
N GLN A 64 23.30 -6.41 -0.84
CA GLN A 64 23.57 -5.38 0.17
C GLN A 64 23.64 -3.94 -0.39
N PRO A 65 24.31 -3.66 -1.54
CA PRO A 65 24.34 -2.32 -2.10
C PRO A 65 22.93 -1.83 -2.47
N LYS A 66 22.12 -2.73 -3.04
CA LYS A 66 20.75 -2.43 -3.45
C LYS A 66 19.83 -2.21 -2.26
N LEU A 67 19.94 -3.07 -1.24
CA LEU A 67 19.21 -2.93 0.01
C LEU A 67 19.50 -1.58 0.68
N LYS A 68 20.78 -1.20 0.78
CA LYS A 68 21.18 0.08 1.35
C LYS A 68 20.57 1.26 0.59
N SER A 69 20.62 1.22 -0.74
CA SER A 69 20.00 2.24 -1.60
C SER A 69 18.48 2.31 -1.39
N THR A 70 17.79 1.16 -1.34
CA THR A 70 16.36 1.11 -1.07
C THR A 70 16.01 1.70 0.30
N LEU A 71 16.71 1.32 1.37
CA LEU A 71 16.47 1.86 2.71
C LEU A 71 16.73 3.37 2.79
N ASN A 72 17.79 3.87 2.14
CA ASN A 72 18.08 5.31 2.08
C ASN A 72 16.97 6.08 1.36
N ASN A 73 16.39 5.52 0.30
CA ASN A 73 15.27 6.16 -0.40
C ASN A 73 14.02 6.18 0.47
N LEU A 74 13.68 5.08 1.15
CA LEU A 74 12.55 5.05 2.08
C LEU A 74 12.72 6.05 3.23
N GLU A 75 13.94 6.20 3.75
CA GLU A 75 14.26 7.20 4.78
C GLU A 75 14.12 8.63 4.23
N LYS A 76 14.62 8.89 3.02
CA LYS A 76 14.50 10.19 2.35
C LYS A 76 13.03 10.57 2.05
N GLU A 77 12.21 9.57 1.72
CA GLU A 77 10.77 9.74 1.48
C GLU A 77 9.96 9.85 2.78
N GLY A 78 10.59 9.72 3.95
CA GLY A 78 9.93 9.85 5.25
C GLY A 78 9.13 8.62 5.68
N ILE A 79 9.23 7.52 4.95
CA ILE A 79 8.45 6.29 5.16
C ILE A 79 8.99 5.49 6.35
N VAL A 80 10.31 5.49 6.53
CA VAL A 80 10.99 4.85 7.66
C VAL A 80 11.97 5.82 8.31
N SER A 81 12.32 5.58 9.56
CA SER A 81 13.32 6.36 10.28
C SER A 81 14.29 5.47 11.04
N LYS A 82 15.51 5.98 11.28
CA LYS A 82 16.49 5.29 12.12
C LYS A 82 16.05 5.33 13.57
N VAL A 83 16.13 4.18 14.23
CA VAL A 83 15.96 4.06 15.68
C VAL A 83 17.32 3.77 16.31
N ASN A 84 17.86 4.76 17.02
CA ASN A 84 19.19 4.70 17.64
C ASN A 84 19.13 4.40 19.15
N LYS A 85 17.98 3.98 19.65
CA LYS A 85 17.74 3.61 21.05
C LYS A 85 17.24 2.17 21.13
N PRO A 86 17.42 1.47 22.27
CA PRO A 86 16.81 0.16 22.47
C PRO A 86 15.30 0.21 22.27
N THR A 87 14.73 -0.84 21.68
CA THR A 87 13.30 -1.04 21.51
C THR A 87 12.91 -2.43 21.95
N ASP A 88 11.71 -2.55 22.52
CA ASP A 88 11.22 -3.84 23.03
C ASP A 88 10.85 -4.80 21.89
N TRP A 89 10.43 -4.26 20.75
CA TRP A 89 10.05 -5.03 19.56
C TRP A 89 11.06 -4.82 18.44
N VAL A 90 11.54 -5.93 17.85
CA VAL A 90 12.37 -5.92 16.65
C VAL A 90 11.97 -7.10 15.77
N GLN A 91 11.67 -6.83 14.50
CA GLN A 91 11.29 -7.85 13.53
C GLN A 91 12.40 -8.03 12.49
N SER A 92 12.63 -9.26 12.06
CA SER A 92 13.59 -9.51 10.99
C SER A 92 13.08 -8.96 9.66
N LEU A 93 14.00 -8.38 8.88
CA LEU A 93 13.76 -8.01 7.49
C LEU A 93 13.76 -9.25 6.59
N VAL A 94 12.77 -9.33 5.72
CA VAL A 94 12.61 -10.28 4.61
C VAL A 94 12.71 -9.50 3.31
N ILE A 95 13.52 -10.01 2.38
CA ILE A 95 13.78 -9.37 1.08
C ILE A 95 13.30 -10.30 -0.01
N VAL A 96 12.50 -9.76 -0.93
CA VAL A 96 12.06 -10.45 -2.14
C VAL A 96 12.44 -9.62 -3.35
N GLU A 97 13.11 -10.22 -4.33
CA GLU A 97 13.36 -9.57 -5.61
C GLU A 97 12.09 -9.59 -6.46
N LYS A 98 11.63 -8.41 -6.88
CA LYS A 98 10.53 -8.28 -7.84
C LYS A 98 11.05 -8.62 -9.25
N PRO A 99 10.16 -9.03 -10.19
CA PRO A 99 10.55 -9.28 -11.58
C PRO A 99 11.22 -8.09 -12.29
N ASN A 100 10.89 -6.86 -11.89
CA ASN A 100 11.54 -5.64 -12.40
C ASN A 100 12.92 -5.37 -11.76
N GLY A 101 13.45 -6.33 -11.00
CA GLY A 101 14.71 -6.26 -10.27
C GLY A 101 14.61 -5.53 -8.93
N ASN A 102 13.61 -4.71 -8.65
CA ASN A 102 13.54 -3.95 -7.40
C ASN A 102 13.34 -4.84 -6.18
N LEU A 103 13.81 -4.39 -5.01
CA LEU A 103 13.61 -5.13 -3.76
C LEU A 103 12.24 -4.79 -3.17
N ARG A 104 11.51 -5.82 -2.73
CA ARG A 104 10.38 -5.70 -1.81
C ARG A 104 10.92 -6.02 -0.41
N LEU A 105 10.87 -5.01 0.45
CA LEU A 105 11.25 -5.12 1.85
C LEU A 105 9.99 -5.41 2.68
N CYS A 106 10.00 -6.50 3.43
CA CYS A 106 8.92 -6.89 4.32
C CYS A 106 9.48 -7.16 5.71
N LEU A 107 8.77 -6.76 6.76
CA LEU A 107 9.06 -7.25 8.10
C LEU A 107 8.39 -8.61 8.28
N ASP A 108 9.00 -9.48 9.08
CA ASP A 108 8.37 -10.72 9.55
C ASP A 108 7.54 -10.44 10.81
N PRO A 109 6.20 -10.29 10.72
CA PRO A 109 5.40 -9.81 11.82
C PRO A 109 4.77 -10.95 12.63
N ARG A 110 5.23 -12.19 12.46
CA ARG A 110 4.54 -13.39 12.99
C ARG A 110 4.27 -13.31 14.48
N ASP A 111 5.23 -12.89 15.30
CA ASP A 111 5.04 -12.82 16.75
C ASP A 111 4.21 -11.61 17.19
N LEU A 112 4.42 -10.46 16.55
CA LEU A 112 3.60 -9.27 16.79
C LEU A 112 2.12 -9.56 16.44
N ASN A 113 1.86 -10.19 15.30
CA ASN A 113 0.51 -10.52 14.83
C ASN A 113 -0.28 -11.41 15.78
N LYS A 114 0.38 -12.22 16.63
CA LYS A 114 -0.29 -13.07 17.64
C LYS A 114 -0.83 -12.24 18.81
N VAL A 115 -0.17 -11.12 19.10
CA VAL A 115 -0.47 -10.27 20.26
C VAL A 115 -1.23 -8.99 19.92
N ILE A 116 -1.41 -8.65 18.64
CA ILE A 116 -2.28 -7.54 18.23
C ILE A 116 -3.76 -7.86 18.56
N LYS A 117 -4.48 -6.90 19.15
CA LYS A 117 -5.96 -6.89 19.21
C LYS A 117 -6.47 -6.53 17.82
N ARG A 118 -7.12 -7.49 17.13
CA ARG A 118 -7.59 -7.30 15.76
C ARG A 118 -8.87 -6.45 15.75
N GLU A 119 -8.84 -5.38 14.96
CA GLU A 119 -10.05 -4.63 14.64
C GLU A 119 -10.98 -5.50 13.78
N HIS A 120 -12.27 -5.47 14.09
CA HIS A 120 -13.29 -6.14 13.30
C HIS A 120 -13.84 -5.18 12.24
N TYR A 121 -13.10 -5.04 11.14
CA TYR A 121 -13.60 -4.34 9.96
C TYR A 121 -14.26 -5.33 9.00
N GLN A 122 -15.52 -5.07 8.64
CA GLN A 122 -16.27 -5.91 7.71
C GLN A 122 -15.92 -5.54 6.27
N ILE A 123 -15.13 -6.39 5.61
CA ILE A 123 -14.97 -6.34 4.16
C ILE A 123 -16.24 -6.93 3.54
N LEU A 124 -16.89 -6.18 2.65
CA LEU A 124 -18.07 -6.66 1.94
C LEU A 124 -17.70 -7.86 1.06
N TYR A 125 -18.57 -8.87 1.06
CA TYR A 125 -18.47 -9.96 0.09
C TYR A 125 -18.62 -9.45 -1.34
N THR A 126 -17.97 -10.14 -2.27
CA THR A 126 -17.99 -9.81 -3.70
C THR A 126 -19.41 -9.65 -4.23
N ASP A 127 -20.35 -10.53 -3.85
CA ASP A 127 -21.75 -10.47 -4.30
C ASP A 127 -22.48 -9.20 -3.82
N ASN A 128 -22.15 -8.71 -2.61
CA ASN A 128 -22.67 -7.45 -2.09
C ASN A 128 -22.12 -6.24 -2.86
N ILE A 129 -20.91 -6.35 -3.41
CA ILE A 129 -20.33 -5.31 -4.25
C ILE A 129 -20.99 -5.36 -5.63
N ILE A 130 -21.10 -6.55 -6.24
CA ILE A 130 -21.67 -6.74 -7.59
C ILE A 130 -23.14 -6.28 -7.65
N SER A 131 -23.95 -6.63 -6.64
CA SER A 131 -25.35 -6.16 -6.58
C SER A 131 -25.48 -4.64 -6.57
N ARG A 132 -24.55 -3.91 -5.94
CA ARG A 132 -24.53 -2.44 -5.97
C ARG A 132 -24.16 -1.86 -7.35
N LEU A 133 -23.55 -2.66 -8.21
CA LEU A 133 -23.15 -2.29 -9.57
C LEU A 133 -24.24 -2.59 -10.60
N GLU A 134 -25.34 -3.24 -10.22
CA GLU A 134 -26.42 -3.59 -11.14
C GLU A 134 -27.02 -2.35 -11.83
N GLY A 135 -27.29 -2.48 -13.13
CA GLY A 135 -27.82 -1.39 -13.95
C GLY A 135 -26.85 -0.25 -14.25
N LYS A 136 -25.63 -0.25 -13.69
CA LYS A 136 -24.58 0.71 -14.05
C LYS A 136 -23.92 0.29 -15.37
N LYS A 137 -23.59 1.28 -16.20
CA LYS A 137 -23.06 1.07 -17.57
C LYS A 137 -21.59 1.43 -17.71
N ILE A 138 -21.06 2.26 -16.81
CA ILE A 138 -19.70 2.79 -16.84
C ILE A 138 -19.10 2.58 -15.44
N PHE A 139 -17.90 2.03 -15.40
CA PHE A 139 -17.14 1.77 -14.18
C PHE A 139 -15.77 2.40 -14.29
N SER A 140 -15.22 2.83 -13.15
CA SER A 140 -13.84 3.27 -13.03
C SER A 140 -13.17 2.44 -11.95
N VAL A 141 -11.96 1.97 -12.24
CA VAL A 141 -11.14 1.22 -11.30
C VAL A 141 -9.94 2.10 -10.96
N VAL A 142 -9.74 2.34 -9.68
CA VAL A 142 -8.62 3.13 -9.16
C VAL A 142 -7.84 2.24 -8.21
N ASP A 143 -6.52 2.27 -8.34
CA ASP A 143 -5.61 1.53 -7.46
C ASP A 143 -4.65 2.51 -6.76
N LEU A 144 -4.39 2.25 -5.48
CA LEU A 144 -3.51 3.07 -4.67
C LEU A 144 -2.07 2.54 -4.77
N LYS A 145 -1.21 3.27 -5.48
CA LYS A 145 0.19 2.89 -5.67
C LYS A 145 0.89 2.80 -4.32
N ASP A 146 1.44 1.64 -3.97
CA ASP A 146 2.24 1.48 -2.75
C ASP A 146 1.40 1.72 -1.46
N GLY A 147 0.11 1.33 -1.50
CA GLY A 147 -0.94 1.58 -0.50
C GLY A 147 -0.55 1.55 0.99
N PHE A 148 0.27 0.58 1.40
CA PHE A 148 0.68 0.44 2.81
C PHE A 148 1.61 1.55 3.32
N TRP A 149 2.20 2.36 2.43
CA TRP A 149 3.17 3.39 2.81
C TRP A 149 2.55 4.79 2.99
N HIS A 150 1.23 4.95 2.82
CA HIS A 150 0.52 6.25 2.96
C HIS A 150 0.25 6.65 4.41
N GLY A 151 1.16 6.31 5.33
CA GLY A 151 1.00 6.52 6.77
C GLY A 151 0.96 7.98 7.19
#